data_AF-A0A8D8PVE2-F1
#
_entry.id   AF-A0A8D8PVE2-F1
#
_cell.length_a   1.000
_cell.length_b   1.000
_cell.length_c   1.000
_cell.angle_alpha   90.00
_cell.angle_beta   90.00
_cell.angle_gamma   90.00
#
_symmetry.space_group_name_H-M   'P 1'
#
loop_
_entity.id
_entity.type
_entity.pdbx_description
1 polymer ?
#
loop_
_entity_poly.entity_id
_entity_poly.type
_entity_poly.pdbx_seq_one_letter_code
_entity_poly.pdbx_strand_id
1 'polypeptide(L)'
;MVELQINEPTNVPEWLFIMFAICTTVLVAVHIFALMISTYLLPNIEAISKLHSTKLVAESPHERMRGFVEIAWAFSTVLGLFLFLVEVAILCWVKFWDYSLRAAIAATIVVIPVLIIFIVFVIHFYHSVIKYKCQTSNSDMKELEDIKRKLDAGHVV
;
A
#
# COMPACT_ATOMS: atom_id res chain seq x y z
N MET A 1 -20.23 2.91 -9.78
CA MET A 1 -19.79 3.09 -11.18
C MET A 1 -20.62 2.20 -12.08
N VAL A 2 -21.82 2.64 -12.48
CA VAL A 2 -22.77 1.83 -13.30
C VAL A 2 -23.47 2.67 -14.39
N GLU A 3 -23.20 3.99 -14.51
CA GLU A 3 -23.94 4.87 -15.43
C GLU A 3 -23.20 5.22 -16.73
N LEU A 4 -22.22 4.41 -17.17
CA LEU A 4 -21.60 4.60 -18.48
C LEU A 4 -22.46 3.88 -19.53
N GLN A 5 -23.57 4.50 -19.92
CA GLN A 5 -24.42 4.01 -21.00
C GLN A 5 -23.73 4.26 -22.34
N ILE A 6 -22.94 3.28 -22.79
CA ILE A 6 -22.34 3.24 -24.12
C ILE A 6 -23.44 2.87 -25.12
N ASN A 7 -24.38 3.78 -25.38
CA ASN A 7 -25.47 3.56 -26.36
C ASN A 7 -25.44 4.55 -27.52
N GLU A 8 -24.39 5.36 -27.64
CA GLU A 8 -24.15 6.26 -28.76
C GLU A 8 -22.78 6.01 -29.40
N PRO A 9 -22.62 6.20 -30.72
CA PRO A 9 -21.34 6.06 -31.40
C PRO A 9 -20.40 7.19 -30.96
N THR A 10 -19.67 6.96 -29.87
CA THR A 10 -18.64 7.87 -29.36
C THR A 10 -17.29 7.52 -29.96
N ASN A 11 -16.45 8.51 -30.25
CA ASN A 11 -15.10 8.30 -30.80
C ASN A 11 -14.08 7.96 -29.71
N VAL A 12 -14.54 7.46 -28.55
CA VAL A 12 -13.68 7.15 -27.41
C VAL A 12 -12.88 5.87 -27.74
N PRO A 13 -11.55 5.91 -27.59
CA PRO A 13 -10.74 4.76 -27.99
C PRO A 13 -10.85 3.61 -26.98
N GLU A 14 -10.84 2.37 -27.48
CA GLU A 14 -11.03 1.15 -26.68
C GLU A 14 -10.03 1.01 -25.52
N TRP A 15 -8.78 1.45 -25.72
CA TRP A 15 -7.75 1.37 -24.68
C TRP A 15 -8.13 2.14 -23.40
N LEU A 16 -8.92 3.21 -23.51
CA LEU A 16 -9.34 3.99 -22.35
C LEU A 16 -10.36 3.23 -21.50
N PHE A 17 -11.27 2.48 -22.12
CA PHE A 17 -12.21 1.60 -21.43
C PHE A 17 -11.50 0.41 -20.77
N ILE A 18 -10.46 -0.13 -21.40
CA ILE A 18 -9.63 -1.18 -20.81
C ILE A 18 -8.89 -0.65 -19.58
N MET A 19 -8.27 0.54 -19.69
CA MET A 19 -7.59 1.18 -18.56
C MET A 19 -8.54 1.45 -17.40
N PHE A 20 -9.75 1.93 -17.71
CA PHE A 20 -10.82 2.11 -16.74
C PHE A 20 -11.17 0.81 -16.01
N ALA A 21 -11.52 -0.25 -16.76
CA ALA A 21 -11.91 -1.53 -16.17
C ALA A 21 -10.81 -2.14 -15.28
N ILE A 22 -9.55 -2.06 -15.71
CA ILE A 22 -8.40 -2.51 -14.91
C ILE A 22 -8.28 -1.65 -13.65
N CYS A 23 -8.33 -0.31 -13.80
CA CYS A 23 -8.21 0.63 -12.69
C CYS A 23 -9.29 0.39 -11.63
N THR A 24 -10.56 0.27 -12.02
CA THR A 24 -11.67 -0.05 -11.11
C THR A 24 -11.44 -1.37 -10.38
N THR A 25 -10.99 -2.40 -11.09
CA THR A 25 -10.79 -3.74 -10.51
C THR A 25 -9.69 -3.71 -9.46
N VAL A 26 -8.56 -3.05 -9.76
CA VAL A 26 -7.45 -2.91 -8.81
C VAL A 26 -7.85 -2.02 -7.64
N LEU A 27 -8.58 -0.93 -7.88
CA LEU A 27 -9.11 -0.04 -6.84
C LEU A 27 -9.94 -0.82 -5.82
N VAL A 28 -10.92 -1.60 -6.30
CA VAL A 28 -11.79 -2.40 -5.44
C VAL A 28 -10.99 -3.44 -4.67
N ALA A 29 -10.06 -4.14 -5.35
CA ALA A 29 -9.21 -5.14 -4.72
C ALA A 29 -8.37 -4.55 -3.57
N VAL A 30 -7.75 -3.39 -3.78
CA VAL A 30 -6.92 -2.71 -2.77
C VAL A 30 -7.76 -2.24 -1.57
N HIS A 31 -8.97 -1.73 -1.81
CA HIS A 31 -9.86 -1.35 -0.71
C HIS A 31 -10.31 -2.55 0.13
N ILE A 32 -10.67 -3.67 -0.52
CA ILE A 32 -11.02 -4.89 0.20
C ILE A 32 -9.83 -5.41 0.99
N PHE A 33 -8.62 -5.32 0.43
CA PHE A 33 -7.39 -5.71 1.12
C PHE A 33 -7.12 -4.83 2.37
N ALA A 34 -7.32 -3.52 2.27
CA ALA A 34 -7.21 -2.61 3.41
C ALA A 34 -8.23 -2.96 4.52
N LEU A 35 -9.48 -3.24 4.14
CA LEU A 35 -10.53 -3.68 5.06
C LEU A 35 -10.19 -5.02 5.72
N MET A 36 -9.64 -5.97 4.96
CA MET A 36 -9.21 -7.27 5.49
C MET A 36 -8.14 -7.10 6.57
N ILE A 37 -7.16 -6.21 6.36
CA ILE A 37 -6.15 -5.91 7.38
C ILE A 37 -6.78 -5.26 8.62
N SER A 38 -7.67 -4.29 8.45
CA SER A 38 -8.35 -3.64 9.58
C SER A 38 -9.24 -4.58 10.39
N THR A 39 -9.99 -5.45 9.72
CA THR A 39 -10.99 -6.32 10.38
C THR A 39 -10.38 -7.59 10.96
N TYR A 40 -9.44 -8.24 10.26
CA TYR A 40 -8.94 -9.55 10.67
C TYR A 40 -7.58 -9.52 11.37
N LEU A 41 -6.71 -8.56 11.03
CA LEU A 41 -5.35 -8.51 11.58
C LEU A 41 -5.26 -7.62 12.82
N LEU A 42 -5.92 -6.46 12.82
CA LEU A 42 -5.84 -5.49 13.92
C LEU A 42 -6.32 -6.04 15.29
N PRO A 43 -7.48 -6.73 15.39
CA PRO A 43 -7.97 -7.24 16.67
C PRO A 43 -7.11 -8.38 17.22
N ASN A 44 -6.61 -9.25 16.33
CA ASN A 44 -5.76 -10.37 16.71
C ASN A 44 -4.40 -9.91 17.26
N ILE A 45 -3.81 -8.88 16.63
CA ILE A 45 -2.55 -8.29 17.10
C ILE A 45 -2.76 -7.55 18.43
N GLU A 46 -3.88 -6.85 18.62
CA GLU A 46 -4.18 -6.18 19.88
C GLU A 46 -4.43 -7.17 21.02
N ALA A 47 -5.16 -8.26 20.76
CA ALA A 47 -5.42 -9.31 21.74
C ALA A 47 -4.13 -10.01 22.21
N ILE A 48 -3.22 -10.33 21.29
CA ILE A 48 -1.92 -10.95 21.62
C ILE A 48 -1.04 -9.96 22.41
N SER A 49 -1.07 -8.67 22.07
CA SER A 49 -0.30 -7.65 22.81
C SER A 49 -0.71 -7.54 24.29
N LYS A 50 -2.02 -7.60 24.59
CA LYS A 50 -2.56 -7.51 25.95
C LYS A 50 -2.19 -8.70 26.84
N LEU A 51 -2.11 -9.90 26.26
CA LEU A 51 -1.68 -11.12 26.98
C LEU A 51 -0.18 -11.13 27.29
N HIS A 52 0.64 -10.52 26.44
CA HIS A 52 2.11 -10.51 26.58
C HIS A 52 2.61 -9.38 27.51
N SER A 53 1.96 -8.20 27.50
CA SER A 53 2.32 -7.07 28.38
C SER A 53 2.25 -7.38 29.88
N THR A 54 1.50 -8.40 30.30
CA THR A 54 1.43 -8.81 31.70
C THR A 54 2.63 -9.64 32.17
N LYS A 55 3.52 -10.08 31.25
CA LYS A 55 4.68 -10.92 31.62
C LYS A 55 6.07 -10.29 31.48
N LEU A 56 6.33 -9.30 30.62
CA LEU A 56 7.70 -8.82 30.37
C LEU A 56 7.76 -7.33 29.98
N VAL A 57 8.33 -6.51 30.88
CA VAL A 57 8.62 -5.06 30.76
C VAL A 57 9.89 -4.78 29.92
N ALA A 58 10.20 -5.59 28.90
CA ALA A 58 11.40 -5.36 28.07
C ALA A 58 11.16 -5.66 26.59
N GLU A 59 11.16 -4.61 25.77
CA GLU A 59 11.38 -4.58 24.30
C GLU A 59 10.98 -5.84 23.50
N SER A 60 9.70 -6.22 23.56
CA SER A 60 9.28 -7.43 22.86
C SER A 60 9.18 -7.20 21.32
N PRO A 61 9.63 -8.15 20.48
CA PRO A 61 9.65 -8.08 19.00
C PRO A 61 8.26 -7.91 18.34
N HIS A 62 7.20 -7.89 19.14
CA HIS A 62 5.81 -7.72 18.71
C HIS A 62 5.51 -6.30 18.19
N GLU A 63 6.18 -5.28 18.71
CA GLU A 63 5.97 -3.88 18.27
C GLU A 63 6.43 -3.68 16.82
N ARG A 64 7.55 -4.32 16.47
CA ARG A 64 8.08 -4.36 15.10
C ARG A 64 7.08 -5.04 14.16
N MET A 65 6.50 -6.17 14.57
CA MET A 65 5.53 -6.91 13.75
C MET A 65 4.21 -6.15 13.52
N ARG A 66 3.71 -5.46 14.56
CA ARG A 66 2.54 -4.58 14.46
C ARG A 66 2.79 -3.38 13.54
N GLY A 67 4.00 -2.80 13.59
CA GLY A 67 4.41 -1.75 12.67
C GLY A 67 4.31 -2.16 11.20
N PHE A 68 4.66 -3.40 10.82
CA PHE A 68 4.50 -3.85 9.42
C PHE A 68 3.06 -3.88 8.96
N VAL A 69 2.17 -4.36 9.83
CA VAL A 69 0.75 -4.48 9.50
C VAL A 69 0.11 -3.11 9.38
N GLU A 70 0.48 -2.18 10.26
CA GLU A 70 0.03 -0.79 10.22
C GLU A 70 0.55 -0.07 8.96
N ILE A 71 1.82 -0.27 8.59
CA ILE A 71 2.41 0.29 7.37
C ILE A 71 1.74 -0.32 6.12
N ALA A 72 1.47 -1.63 6.10
CA ALA A 72 0.81 -2.32 4.99
C ALA A 72 -0.64 -1.86 4.81
N TRP A 73 -1.36 -1.67 5.93
CA TRP A 73 -2.68 -1.07 5.95
C TRP A 73 -2.66 0.36 5.40
N ALA A 74 -1.81 1.22 5.95
CA ALA A 74 -1.70 2.61 5.54
C ALA A 74 -1.33 2.72 4.04
N PHE A 75 -0.40 1.87 3.57
CA PHE A 75 -0.04 1.79 2.16
C PHE A 75 -1.23 1.42 1.27
N SER A 76 -2.05 0.47 1.69
CA SER A 76 -3.21 0.02 0.93
C SER A 76 -4.31 1.08 0.88
N THR A 77 -4.54 1.82 1.97
CA THR A 77 -5.45 2.97 1.97
C THR A 77 -4.96 4.10 1.07
N VAL A 78 -3.66 4.42 1.14
CA VAL A 78 -3.03 5.44 0.28
C VAL A 78 -3.12 5.02 -1.19
N LEU A 79 -2.77 3.78 -1.52
CA LEU A 79 -2.86 3.27 -2.89
C LEU A 79 -4.31 3.27 -3.41
N GLY A 80 -5.29 2.94 -2.57
CA GLY A 80 -6.72 3.01 -2.93
C GLY A 80 -7.17 4.44 -3.24
N LEU A 81 -6.76 5.43 -2.43
CA LEU A 81 -7.04 6.84 -2.69
C LEU A 81 -6.37 7.35 -3.98
N PHE A 82 -5.15 6.89 -4.26
CA PHE A 82 -4.47 7.21 -5.52
C PHE A 82 -5.23 6.67 -6.73
N LEU A 83 -5.59 5.39 -6.71
CA LEU A 83 -6.35 4.75 -7.78
C LEU A 83 -7.72 5.39 -7.94
N PHE A 84 -8.37 5.82 -6.86
CA PHE A 84 -9.61 6.57 -6.91
C PHE A 84 -9.47 7.90 -7.67
N LEU A 85 -8.35 8.60 -7.47
CA LEU A 85 -8.08 9.83 -8.19
C LEU A 85 -7.84 9.60 -9.68
N VAL A 86 -7.10 8.53 -10.01
CA VAL A 86 -6.88 8.09 -11.40
C VAL A 86 -8.20 7.71 -12.06
N GLU A 87 -9.07 6.98 -11.35
CA GLU A 87 -10.40 6.60 -11.82
C GLU A 87 -11.24 7.82 -12.18
N VAL A 88 -11.27 8.83 -11.31
CA VAL A 88 -11.97 10.10 -11.57
C VAL A 88 -11.38 10.82 -12.78
N ALA A 89 -10.05 10.83 -12.92
CA ALA A 89 -9.39 11.43 -14.09
C ALA A 89 -9.79 10.72 -15.40
N ILE A 90 -9.81 9.38 -15.40
CA ILE A 90 -10.25 8.57 -16.55
C ILE A 90 -11.72 8.84 -16.87
N LEU A 91 -12.59 8.93 -15.85
CA LEU A 91 -14.01 9.25 -16.04
C LEU A 91 -14.21 10.64 -16.65
N CYS A 92 -13.47 11.66 -16.20
CA CYS A 92 -13.49 12.98 -16.82
C CYS A 92 -13.03 12.89 -18.28
N TRP A 93 -12.01 12.09 -18.56
CA TRP A 93 -11.49 11.91 -19.91
C TRP A 93 -12.50 11.25 -20.84
N VAL A 94 -13.15 10.17 -20.41
CA VAL A 94 -14.22 9.48 -21.15
C VAL A 94 -15.42 10.41 -21.37
N LYS A 95 -15.84 11.15 -20.33
CA LYS A 95 -17.04 12.00 -20.38
C LYS A 95 -16.86 13.25 -21.25
N PHE A 96 -15.68 13.88 -21.21
CA PHE A 96 -15.42 15.12 -21.94
C PHE A 96 -14.74 14.91 -23.30
N TRP A 97 -14.49 13.65 -23.70
CA TRP A 97 -13.81 13.31 -24.95
C TRP A 97 -14.47 13.98 -26.17
N ASP A 98 -15.79 13.86 -26.29
CA ASP A 98 -16.55 14.40 -27.43
C ASP A 98 -16.93 15.88 -27.28
N TYR A 99 -16.85 16.45 -26.06
CA TYR A 99 -17.28 17.83 -25.79
C TYR A 99 -16.14 18.84 -25.77
N SER A 100 -15.07 18.57 -25.02
CA SER A 100 -13.97 19.52 -24.84
C SER A 100 -12.75 18.84 -24.27
N LEU A 101 -11.77 18.61 -25.13
CA LEU A 101 -10.45 18.11 -24.76
C LEU A 101 -9.76 19.05 -23.75
N ARG A 102 -10.07 20.36 -23.81
CA ARG A 102 -9.56 21.35 -22.84
C ARG A 102 -10.08 21.10 -21.42
N ALA A 103 -11.34 20.69 -21.26
CA ALA A 103 -11.90 20.38 -19.94
C ALA A 103 -11.25 19.11 -19.35
N ALA A 104 -11.00 18.12 -20.20
CA ALA A 104 -10.30 16.91 -19.81
C ALA A 104 -8.85 17.22 -19.34
N ILE A 105 -8.11 18.03 -20.10
CA ILE A 105 -6.76 18.49 -19.71
C ILE A 105 -6.79 19.27 -18.39
N ALA A 106 -7.76 20.19 -18.22
CA ALA A 106 -7.89 20.95 -16.99
C ALA A 106 -8.12 20.05 -15.77
N ALA A 107 -8.95 19.00 -15.90
CA ALA A 107 -9.14 18.00 -14.85
C ALA A 107 -7.83 17.27 -14.52
N THR A 108 -7.03 16.88 -15.52
CA THR A 108 -5.72 16.27 -15.29
C THR A 108 -4.77 17.21 -14.55
N ILE A 109 -4.76 18.51 -14.88
CA ILE A 109 -3.90 19.50 -14.20
C ILE A 109 -4.21 19.58 -12.70
N VAL A 110 -5.49 19.51 -12.32
CA VAL A 110 -5.91 19.52 -10.90
C VAL A 110 -5.48 18.24 -10.17
N VAL A 111 -5.40 17.11 -10.88
CA VAL A 111 -4.99 15.82 -10.33
C VAL A 111 -3.47 15.74 -10.10
N ILE A 112 -2.65 16.39 -10.94
CA ILE A 112 -1.17 16.39 -10.85
C ILE A 112 -0.60 16.71 -9.45
N PRO A 113 -0.97 17.81 -8.75
CA PRO A 113 -0.39 18.12 -7.45
C PRO A 113 -0.67 17.04 -6.41
N VAL A 114 -1.83 16.40 -6.47
CA VAL A 114 -2.18 15.30 -5.58
C VAL A 114 -1.31 14.06 -5.92
N LEU A 115 -1.07 13.78 -7.20
CA LEU A 115 -0.14 12.72 -7.63
C LEU A 115 1.29 12.95 -7.09
N ILE A 116 1.76 14.20 -7.06
CA ILE A 116 3.10 14.53 -6.51
C ILE A 116 3.16 14.18 -5.01
N ILE A 117 2.14 14.56 -4.24
CA ILE A 117 2.06 14.21 -2.82
C ILE A 117 2.09 12.68 -2.66
N PHE A 118 1.35 11.94 -3.50
CA PHE A 118 1.38 10.48 -3.50
C PHE A 118 2.77 9.90 -3.79
N ILE A 119 3.51 10.43 -4.76
CA ILE A 119 4.87 9.96 -5.07
C ILE A 119 5.78 10.12 -3.84
N VAL A 120 5.67 11.23 -3.11
CA VAL A 120 6.43 11.45 -1.86
C VAL A 120 6.06 10.39 -0.82
N PHE A 121 4.77 10.09 -0.64
CA PHE A 121 4.33 9.01 0.26
C PHE A 121 4.87 7.66 -0.18
N VAL A 122 4.77 7.30 -1.46
CA VAL A 122 5.30 6.03 -2.00
C VAL A 122 6.80 5.90 -1.73
N ILE A 123 7.58 6.97 -1.92
CA ILE A 123 9.01 6.98 -1.61
C ILE A 123 9.25 6.76 -0.12
N HIS A 124 8.49 7.45 0.75
CA HIS A 124 8.56 7.26 2.20
C HIS A 124 8.27 5.81 2.62
N PHE A 125 7.24 5.20 2.03
CA PHE A 125 6.89 3.80 2.26
C PHE A 125 7.96 2.83 1.74
N TYR A 126 8.47 3.04 0.53
CA TYR A 126 9.53 2.23 -0.06
C TYR A 126 10.79 2.23 0.81
N HIS A 127 11.18 3.41 1.32
CA HIS A 127 12.31 3.54 2.24
C HIS A 127 12.06 2.84 3.59
N SER A 128 10.82 2.86 4.09
CA SER A 128 10.45 2.18 5.34
C SER A 128 10.53 0.65 5.20
N VAL A 129 10.13 0.12 4.04
CA VAL A 129 10.26 -1.30 3.71
C VAL A 129 11.73 -1.72 3.57
N ILE A 130 12.57 -0.88 2.96
CA ILE A 130 14.00 -1.18 2.76
C ILE A 130 14.82 -1.08 4.04
N LYS A 131 14.62 -0.02 4.84
CA LYS A 131 15.29 0.11 6.15
C LYS A 131 15.04 -1.13 7.00
N TYR A 132 13.84 -1.68 6.90
CA TYR A 132 13.52 -2.90 7.60
C TYR A 132 14.26 -4.14 7.09
N LYS A 133 14.32 -4.37 5.77
CA LYS A 133 15.11 -5.48 5.21
C LYS A 133 16.59 -5.39 5.63
N CYS A 134 17.13 -4.17 5.67
CA CYS A 134 18.50 -3.92 6.12
C CYS A 134 18.68 -4.23 7.62
N GLN A 135 17.69 -3.90 8.45
CA GLN A 135 17.73 -4.19 9.89
C GLN A 135 17.62 -5.69 10.20
N THR A 136 16.76 -6.43 9.48
CA THR A 136 16.67 -7.90 9.60
C THR A 136 17.96 -8.59 9.14
N SER A 137 18.54 -8.17 8.01
CA SER A 137 19.78 -8.78 7.52
C SER A 137 20.97 -8.58 8.47
N ASN A 138 20.99 -7.46 9.21
CA ASN A 138 22.03 -7.19 10.20
C ASN A 138 21.81 -7.93 11.53
N SER A 139 20.56 -8.17 11.95
CA SER A 139 20.29 -8.96 13.14
C SER A 139 20.65 -10.42 12.94
N ASP A 140 20.33 -10.98 11.76
CA ASP A 140 20.60 -12.39 11.45
C ASP A 140 22.12 -12.67 11.38
N MET A 141 22.91 -11.70 10.92
CA MET A 141 24.37 -11.78 10.91
C MET A 141 24.95 -11.86 12.34
N LYS A 142 24.44 -11.03 13.25
CA LYS A 142 24.90 -11.00 14.65
C LYS A 142 24.54 -12.29 15.40
N GLU A 143 23.36 -12.85 15.16
CA GLU A 143 22.99 -14.14 15.75
C GLU A 143 23.89 -15.28 15.25
N LEU A 144 24.24 -15.30 13.95
CA LEU A 144 25.19 -16.27 13.40
C LEU A 144 26.59 -16.13 14.01
N GLU A 145 27.08 -14.89 14.21
CA GLU A 145 28.36 -14.64 14.87
C GLU A 145 28.37 -15.13 16.32
N ASP A 146 27.29 -14.91 17.06
CA ASP A 146 27.15 -15.36 18.44
C ASP A 146 27.05 -16.89 18.55
N ILE A 147 26.36 -17.55 17.62
CA ILE A 147 26.30 -19.03 17.54
C ILE A 147 27.69 -19.59 17.22
N LYS A 148 28.41 -19.01 16.25
CA LYS A 148 29.78 -19.41 15.94
C LYS A 148 30.70 -19.28 17.15
N ARG A 149 30.63 -18.15 17.86
CA ARG A 149 31.40 -17.92 19.09
C ARG A 149 31.15 -18.96 20.18
N LYS A 150 29.89 -19.38 20.36
CA LYS A 150 29.52 -20.40 21.34
C LYS A 150 30.01 -21.80 20.95
N LEU A 151 30.00 -22.15 19.66
CA LEU A 151 30.58 -23.41 19.19
C LEU A 151 32.11 -23.42 19.34
N ASP A 152 32.79 -22.33 18.97
CA ASP A 152 34.25 -22.21 19.13
C ASP A 152 34.66 -22.28 20.61
N ALA A 153 33.88 -21.69 21.52
CA ALA A 153 34.12 -21.78 22.97
C ALA A 153 33.79 -23.17 23.56
N GLY A 154 32.79 -23.87 23.02
CA GLY A 154 32.42 -25.22 23.44
C GLY A 154 33.36 -26.32 22.94
N HIS A 155 34.21 -26.03 21.94
CA HIS A 155 35.20 -26.95 21.40
C HIS A 155 36.56 -26.93 22.15
N VAL A 156 36.69 -26.13 23.22
CA VAL A 156 37.94 -25.98 24.02
C VAL A 156 37.87 -26.73 25.37
N VAL A 157 36.98 -27.71 25.53
CA VAL A 157 36.93 -28.58 26.73
C VAL A 157 37.02 -30.04 26.33
#